data_AF-A0A9N8EFM7-F1
#
_entry.id   AF-A0A9N8EFM7-F1
#
_cell.length_a   1.000
_cell.length_b   1.000
_cell.length_c   1.000
_cell.angle_alpha   90.00
_cell.angle_beta   90.00
_cell.angle_gamma   90.00
#
_symmetry.space_group_name_H-M   'P 1'
#
loop_
_entity.id
_entity.type
_entity.pdbx_description
1 polymer ?
#
loop_
_entity_poly.entity_id
_entity_poly.type
_entity_poly.pdbx_seq_one_letter_code
_entity_poly.pdbx_strand_id
1 'polypeptide(L)'
;MDPEGKSNEQEVASNDDKDNPLLGTAKDGKEKLDGQEKVDKDSMKAKVATRTPRKLESHDPDVIVVVGGVSFCHYKSILCTCGFFDTMLSSSMKESETGKIEFPDGDPEVWLEVYKFLDPLEYITLEQPISSLLTEENFDVLFPWFDYLGMEKHLLLCDNMKKKQIMKSHERPSFSMWEQYKSLPNFPMTKEAIINATKYSSHYVVRNATTKKSEFEELKKFLLDDECGDGVWAYFISTVVNLSEEMLNDLDRETIVTSPMFQYLVGDKPKPIPTMALSWASQKPAARKKMADSSSEEESSDEESSAPVKKRAPAPAPKPLPRVVASRRQIDSDSDSS
;
A
#
# COMPACT_ATOMS: atom_id res chain seq x y z
N MET A 1 -39.53 23.08 -54.64
CA MET A 1 -38.72 23.69 -53.55
C MET A 1 -37.81 22.60 -53.02
N ASP A 2 -36.71 22.40 -53.74
CA ASP A 2 -35.41 21.91 -53.23
C ASP A 2 -34.73 23.08 -52.46
N PRO A 3 -33.49 23.02 -51.92
CA PRO A 3 -32.48 21.93 -51.87
C PRO A 3 -32.06 21.63 -50.39
N GLU A 4 -30.95 20.96 -50.01
CA GLU A 4 -29.78 20.34 -50.68
C GLU A 4 -29.55 18.90 -50.17
N GLY A 5 -28.71 18.13 -50.86
CA GLY A 5 -27.88 17.08 -50.25
C GLY A 5 -26.39 17.38 -50.50
N LYS A 6 -25.51 17.08 -49.53
CA LYS A 6 -24.06 17.23 -49.68
C LYS A 6 -23.33 15.97 -49.22
N SER A 7 -22.85 15.22 -50.21
CA SER A 7 -21.77 14.25 -50.09
C SER A 7 -20.45 14.97 -49.81
N ASN A 8 -19.56 14.34 -49.05
CA ASN A 8 -18.18 14.81 -48.89
C ASN A 8 -17.24 13.65 -49.19
N GLU A 9 -16.52 13.73 -50.30
CA GLU A 9 -15.41 12.84 -50.62
C GLU A 9 -14.20 13.20 -49.74
N GLN A 10 -13.33 12.23 -49.48
CA GLN A 10 -12.03 12.53 -48.89
C GLN A 10 -10.95 11.72 -49.60
N GLU A 11 -10.08 12.44 -50.31
CA GLU A 11 -9.05 11.87 -51.18
C GLU A 11 -7.95 11.13 -50.41
N VAL A 12 -7.39 10.13 -51.07
CA VAL A 12 -6.16 9.44 -50.69
C VAL A 12 -5.01 10.13 -51.41
N ALA A 13 -3.97 10.56 -50.69
CA ALA A 13 -2.70 10.98 -51.27
C ALA A 13 -1.53 10.40 -50.47
N SER A 14 -0.85 9.42 -51.09
CA SER A 14 0.39 8.81 -50.62
C SER A 14 1.53 9.83 -50.61
N ASN A 15 2.55 9.58 -49.77
CA ASN A 15 3.91 10.09 -50.00
C ASN A 15 4.90 8.98 -49.64
N ASP A 16 5.44 8.35 -50.68
CA ASP A 16 6.59 7.46 -50.63
C ASP A 16 7.91 8.26 -50.75
N ASP A 17 9.01 7.55 -50.48
CA ASP A 17 10.39 7.85 -50.86
C ASP A 17 11.08 9.13 -50.35
N LYS A 18 12.17 8.91 -49.59
CA LYS A 18 13.51 8.98 -50.20
C LYS A 18 14.63 8.42 -49.31
N ASP A 19 15.44 7.56 -49.91
CA ASP A 19 16.82 7.28 -49.49
C ASP A 19 17.68 8.55 -49.42
N ASN A 20 18.74 8.57 -48.60
CA ASN A 20 20.16 8.51 -49.05
C ASN A 20 21.12 8.47 -47.81
N PRO A 21 22.48 8.49 -47.90
CA PRO A 21 23.23 7.27 -47.57
C PRO A 21 24.36 7.42 -46.53
N LEU A 22 25.08 6.32 -46.33
CA LEU A 22 26.36 6.15 -45.66
C LEU A 22 27.45 7.17 -46.07
N LEU A 23 28.17 7.77 -45.11
CA LEU A 23 29.63 7.60 -44.84
C LEU A 23 30.12 8.66 -43.81
N GLY A 24 31.01 8.29 -42.89
CA GLY A 24 31.59 9.25 -41.94
C GLY A 24 32.60 8.63 -40.98
N THR A 25 33.85 8.49 -41.41
CA THR A 25 34.94 7.88 -40.63
C THR A 25 35.61 8.82 -39.64
N ALA A 26 35.93 8.28 -38.46
CA ALA A 26 37.06 8.63 -37.58
C ALA A 26 37.21 10.07 -37.05
N LYS A 27 37.33 10.19 -35.72
CA LYS A 27 38.53 10.78 -35.08
C LYS A 27 38.65 10.45 -33.59
N ASP A 28 39.89 10.27 -33.16
CA ASP A 28 40.27 10.13 -31.75
C ASP A 28 39.87 11.35 -30.91
N GLY A 29 39.39 11.08 -29.70
CA GLY A 29 39.02 12.07 -28.68
C GLY A 29 39.32 11.56 -27.28
N LYS A 30 40.58 11.18 -27.03
CA LYS A 30 41.04 10.61 -25.76
C LYS A 30 41.34 11.72 -24.74
N GLU A 31 40.31 12.40 -24.25
CA GLU A 31 40.46 13.29 -23.09
C GLU A 31 40.40 12.50 -21.78
N LYS A 32 41.50 12.55 -21.04
CA LYS A 32 41.57 12.13 -19.64
C LYS A 32 40.87 13.16 -18.77
N LEU A 33 39.72 12.80 -18.21
CA LEU A 33 39.23 13.41 -16.98
C LEU A 33 39.60 12.51 -15.80
N ASP A 34 40.88 12.56 -15.40
CA ASP A 34 41.35 12.09 -14.09
C ASP A 34 40.87 13.08 -13.00
N GLY A 35 39.54 13.25 -12.89
CA GLY A 35 38.86 14.01 -11.84
C GLY A 35 38.48 13.08 -10.70
N GLN A 36 39.48 12.60 -9.95
CA GLN A 36 39.26 11.62 -8.89
C GLN A 36 38.59 12.28 -7.68
N GLU A 37 37.26 12.40 -7.75
CA GLU A 37 36.41 12.87 -6.66
C GLU A 37 36.43 11.85 -5.51
N LYS A 38 37.46 11.96 -4.66
CA LYS A 38 37.45 11.37 -3.32
C LYS A 38 36.41 12.11 -2.50
N VAL A 39 35.15 11.74 -2.68
CA VAL A 39 34.09 12.07 -1.73
C VAL A 39 34.49 11.43 -0.40
N ASP A 40 34.82 12.26 0.59
CA ASP A 40 35.29 11.85 1.90
C ASP A 40 34.22 11.00 2.62
N LYS A 41 34.33 9.68 2.54
CA LYS A 41 33.47 8.73 3.28
C LYS A 41 33.52 8.98 4.80
N ASP A 42 34.60 9.55 5.30
CA ASP A 42 34.75 9.93 6.71
C ASP A 42 34.00 11.23 7.06
N SER A 43 33.74 12.12 6.09
CA SER A 43 32.93 13.33 6.28
C SER A 43 31.44 13.01 6.47
N MET A 44 30.93 11.99 5.76
CA MET A 44 29.58 11.48 6.02
C MET A 44 29.47 10.77 7.37
N LYS A 45 30.48 10.00 7.80
CA LYS A 45 30.51 9.40 9.15
C LYS A 45 30.44 10.44 10.26
N ALA A 46 31.10 11.60 10.10
CA ALA A 46 31.07 12.67 11.10
C ALA A 46 29.69 13.34 11.27
N LYS A 47 28.86 13.40 10.21
CA LYS A 47 27.48 13.91 10.28
C LYS A 47 26.44 12.88 10.76
N VAL A 48 26.85 11.63 10.93
CA VAL A 48 26.05 10.56 11.58
C VAL A 48 26.38 10.47 13.08
N ALA A 49 27.21 11.37 13.61
CA ALA A 49 27.37 11.56 15.04
C ALA A 49 26.03 11.98 15.67
N THR A 50 25.37 11.02 16.32
CA THR A 50 24.12 11.20 17.09
C THR A 50 22.96 11.83 16.30
N ARG A 51 22.38 11.06 15.35
CA ARG A 51 20.96 11.21 14.97
C ARG A 51 20.03 10.70 16.11
N THR A 52 20.34 11.11 17.34
CA THR A 52 19.57 10.81 18.55
C THR A 52 18.26 11.60 18.46
N PRO A 53 17.11 11.02 18.84
CA PRO A 53 15.90 11.79 19.08
C PRO A 53 16.12 12.91 20.09
N ARG A 54 15.17 13.85 20.17
CA ARG A 54 15.27 15.06 20.99
C ARG A 54 15.74 14.76 22.42
N LYS A 55 17.01 15.05 22.71
CA LYS A 55 17.61 14.79 24.02
C LYS A 55 16.87 15.63 25.07
N LEU A 56 16.41 14.96 26.13
CA LEU A 56 15.86 15.61 27.31
C LEU A 56 17.00 16.23 28.12
N GLU A 57 16.89 17.52 28.46
CA GLU A 57 17.93 18.21 29.26
C GLU A 57 18.03 17.67 30.69
N SER A 58 16.96 17.07 31.21
CA SER A 58 16.87 16.55 32.58
C SER A 58 17.44 15.15 32.78
N HIS A 59 17.61 14.35 31.72
CA HIS A 59 18.05 12.96 31.81
C HIS A 59 18.89 12.55 30.60
N ASP A 60 19.99 11.84 30.85
CA ASP A 60 20.74 11.17 29.79
C ASP A 60 20.00 9.92 29.27
N PRO A 61 20.11 9.60 27.97
CA PRO A 61 19.61 8.34 27.40
C PRO A 61 20.17 7.09 28.10
N ASP A 62 19.33 6.09 28.34
CA ASP A 62 19.64 4.90 29.14
C ASP A 62 19.59 3.57 28.35
N VAL A 63 19.37 3.64 27.02
CA VAL A 63 19.42 2.50 26.10
C VAL A 63 19.97 2.93 24.73
N ILE A 64 20.68 2.02 24.05
CA ILE A 64 21.23 2.21 22.71
C ILE A 64 20.56 1.20 21.77
N VAL A 65 19.91 1.69 20.71
CA VAL A 65 19.43 0.87 19.60
C VAL A 65 20.44 0.96 18.46
N VAL A 66 20.92 -0.16 17.94
CA VAL A 66 21.84 -0.23 16.81
C VAL A 66 21.12 -0.79 15.60
N VAL A 67 20.91 0.00 14.57
CA VAL A 67 20.22 -0.38 13.32
C VAL A 67 21.21 -0.29 12.17
N GLY A 68 21.39 -1.35 11.38
CA GLY A 68 22.33 -1.34 10.24
C GLY A 68 23.78 -0.98 10.63
N GLY A 69 24.17 -1.22 11.89
CA GLY A 69 25.46 -0.79 12.46
C GLY A 69 25.54 0.67 12.93
N VAL A 70 24.49 1.47 12.75
CA VAL A 70 24.37 2.86 13.24
C VAL A 70 23.74 2.87 14.63
N SER A 71 24.37 3.56 15.59
CA SER A 71 23.89 3.64 16.98
C SER A 71 23.02 4.86 17.22
N PHE A 72 21.87 4.64 17.86
CA PHE A 72 20.90 5.65 18.29
C PHE A 72 20.73 5.53 19.81
N CYS A 73 20.93 6.62 20.54
CA CYS A 73 20.64 6.63 21.98
C CYS A 73 19.16 6.97 22.20
N HIS A 74 18.51 6.29 23.14
CA HIS A 74 17.07 6.40 23.40
C HIS A 74 16.78 6.36 24.91
N TYR A 75 15.54 6.67 25.26
CA TYR A 75 15.02 6.51 26.61
C TYR A 75 14.17 5.25 26.71
N LYS A 76 14.46 4.35 27.66
CA LYS A 76 13.67 3.12 27.89
C LYS A 76 12.20 3.45 28.13
N SER A 77 11.92 4.52 28.87
CA SER A 77 10.56 5.00 29.14
C SER A 77 9.75 5.35 27.88
N ILE A 78 10.40 5.80 26.81
CA ILE A 78 9.74 6.10 25.53
C ILE A 78 9.56 4.80 24.73
N LEU A 79 10.60 3.98 24.60
CA LEU A 79 10.51 2.72 23.86
C LEU A 79 9.47 1.76 24.46
N CYS A 80 9.40 1.64 25.79
CA CYS A 80 8.41 0.80 26.50
C CYS A 80 6.94 1.26 26.33
N THR A 81 6.66 2.36 25.62
CA THR A 81 5.28 2.64 25.16
C THR A 81 4.80 1.61 24.13
N CYS A 82 5.72 0.92 23.46
CA CYS A 82 5.49 -0.23 22.60
C CYS A 82 5.73 -1.54 23.38
N GLY A 83 4.76 -2.46 23.31
CA GLY A 83 4.78 -3.73 24.06
C GLY A 83 5.95 -4.67 23.73
N PHE A 84 6.51 -4.55 22.52
CA PHE A 84 7.72 -5.28 22.12
C PHE A 84 8.92 -4.89 23.00
N PHE A 85 9.19 -3.59 23.11
CA PHE A 85 10.28 -3.07 23.94
C PHE A 85 10.00 -3.21 25.43
N ASP A 86 8.75 -3.04 25.87
CA ASP A 86 8.37 -3.27 27.27
C ASP A 86 8.67 -4.71 27.69
N THR A 87 8.29 -5.70 26.87
CA THR A 87 8.59 -7.12 27.13
C THR A 87 10.09 -7.42 27.10
N MET A 88 10.80 -6.88 26.09
CA MET A 88 12.25 -7.07 25.93
C MET A 88 13.04 -6.45 27.10
N LEU A 89 12.69 -5.25 27.55
CA LEU A 89 13.44 -4.51 28.58
C LEU A 89 13.01 -4.84 30.02
N SER A 90 11.81 -5.38 30.24
CA SER A 90 11.36 -5.86 31.57
C SER A 90 11.78 -7.29 31.89
N SER A 91 12.11 -8.08 30.86
CA SER A 91 12.62 -9.45 31.03
C SER A 91 14.12 -9.47 31.34
N SER A 92 14.62 -10.57 31.94
CA SER A 92 16.05 -10.81 32.17
C SER A 92 16.77 -11.30 30.90
N MET A 93 16.57 -10.58 29.79
CA MET A 93 17.26 -10.80 28.52
C MET A 93 18.53 -9.93 28.43
N LYS A 94 19.46 -10.31 27.55
CA LYS A 94 20.74 -9.62 27.34
C LYS A 94 20.55 -8.11 27.06
N GLU A 95 19.48 -7.76 26.37
CA GLU A 95 19.13 -6.40 25.96
C GLU A 95 18.80 -5.50 27.16
N SER A 96 18.16 -6.05 28.21
CA SER A 96 17.83 -5.28 29.43
C SER A 96 19.05 -5.06 30.31
N GLU A 97 19.91 -6.08 30.44
CA GLU A 97 21.18 -6.04 31.19
C GLU A 97 22.22 -5.10 30.55
N THR A 98 22.40 -5.21 29.23
CA THR A 98 23.40 -4.43 28.50
C THR A 98 22.91 -3.04 28.10
N GLY A 99 21.60 -2.79 28.12
CA GLY A 99 21.00 -1.57 27.58
C GLY A 99 21.25 -1.40 26.08
N LYS A 100 21.47 -2.49 25.34
CA LYS A 100 21.76 -2.47 23.90
C LYS A 100 20.81 -3.40 23.13
N ILE A 101 20.13 -2.84 22.14
CA ILE A 101 19.24 -3.55 21.22
C ILE A 101 19.85 -3.50 19.83
N GLU A 102 19.81 -4.60 19.06
CA GLU A 102 20.45 -4.70 17.75
C GLU A 102 19.46 -5.16 16.66
N PHE A 103 19.39 -4.40 15.57
CA PHE A 103 18.61 -4.69 14.36
C PHE A 103 19.58 -4.68 13.15
N PRO A 104 20.34 -5.77 12.93
CA PRO A 104 21.47 -5.77 11.99
C PRO A 104 21.06 -5.54 10.53
N ASP A 105 19.92 -6.09 10.12
CA ASP A 105 19.39 -6.00 8.74
C ASP A 105 18.47 -4.79 8.51
N GLY A 106 18.28 -3.94 9.53
CA GLY A 106 17.41 -2.77 9.46
C GLY A 106 18.08 -1.57 8.77
N ASP A 107 17.29 -0.75 8.10
CA ASP A 107 17.72 0.54 7.53
C ASP A 107 17.71 1.63 8.62
N PRO A 108 18.85 2.31 8.90
CA PRO A 108 18.95 3.41 9.85
C PRO A 108 18.03 4.61 9.55
N GLU A 109 17.69 4.86 8.29
CA GLU A 109 16.85 5.99 7.89
C GLU A 109 15.36 5.65 8.08
N VAL A 110 14.95 4.43 7.74
CA VAL A 110 13.59 3.94 8.02
C VAL A 110 13.35 3.86 9.53
N TRP A 111 14.35 3.49 10.33
CA TRP A 111 14.23 3.48 11.80
C TRP A 111 13.88 4.86 12.39
N LEU A 112 14.39 5.95 11.81
CA LEU A 112 14.05 7.31 12.25
C LEU A 112 12.59 7.66 11.95
N GLU A 113 12.04 7.17 10.85
CA GLU A 113 10.62 7.29 10.54
C GLU A 113 9.76 6.44 11.49
N VAL A 114 10.17 5.20 11.80
CA VAL A 114 9.51 4.33 12.81
C VAL A 114 9.49 5.01 14.18
N TYR A 115 10.60 5.64 14.59
CA TYR A 115 10.70 6.27 15.90
C TYR A 115 9.68 7.39 16.13
N LYS A 116 9.26 8.12 15.08
CA LYS A 116 8.19 9.13 15.18
C LYS A 116 6.84 8.57 15.66
N PHE A 117 6.62 7.25 15.51
CA PHE A 117 5.45 6.54 16.00
C PHE A 117 5.66 5.90 17.38
N LEU A 118 6.91 5.82 17.86
CA LEU A 118 7.28 5.35 19.20
C LEU A 118 7.36 6.49 20.23
N ASP A 119 7.66 7.72 19.79
CA ASP A 119 7.78 8.88 20.68
C ASP A 119 6.49 9.69 20.78
N PRO A 120 5.83 9.73 21.95
CA PRO A 120 4.65 10.56 22.15
C PRO A 120 4.87 12.05 21.92
N LEU A 121 6.09 12.55 22.12
CA LEU A 121 6.41 13.97 22.04
C LEU A 121 6.45 14.48 20.60
N GLU A 122 6.82 13.62 19.64
CA GLU A 122 6.86 13.98 18.21
C GLU A 122 5.45 14.30 17.71
N TYR A 123 4.47 13.40 17.88
CA TYR A 123 3.10 13.67 17.42
C TYR A 123 2.36 14.72 18.26
N ILE A 124 2.71 14.92 19.54
CA ILE A 124 2.16 16.03 20.34
C ILE A 124 2.64 17.38 19.79
N THR A 125 3.91 17.48 19.38
CA THR A 125 4.51 18.74 18.91
C THR A 125 4.00 19.15 17.53
N LEU A 126 3.63 18.19 16.68
CA LEU A 126 3.26 18.44 15.28
C LEU A 126 1.84 19.00 15.08
N GLU A 127 1.02 19.11 16.14
CA GLU A 127 -0.42 19.48 16.10
C GLU A 127 -1.30 18.64 15.14
N GLN A 128 -0.75 17.58 14.58
CA GLN A 128 -1.36 16.75 13.55
C GLN A 128 -1.69 15.34 14.07
N PRO A 129 -2.73 14.68 13.52
CA PRO A 129 -3.02 13.30 13.88
C PRO A 129 -1.90 12.37 13.40
N ILE A 130 -1.58 11.32 14.17
CA ILE A 130 -0.56 10.29 13.82
C ILE A 130 -0.74 9.74 12.39
N SER A 131 -1.96 9.73 11.87
CA SER A 131 -2.28 9.34 10.49
C SER A 131 -1.71 10.25 9.39
N SER A 132 -1.13 11.42 9.70
CA SER A 132 -0.43 12.28 8.71
C SER A 132 1.06 11.94 8.59
N LEU A 133 1.65 11.30 9.59
CA LEU A 133 3.03 10.78 9.54
C LEU A 133 3.18 9.63 8.54
N LEU A 134 2.08 8.93 8.27
CA LEU A 134 2.02 7.82 7.33
C LEU A 134 1.54 8.35 5.96
N THR A 135 2.35 8.21 4.92
CA THR A 135 2.11 8.72 3.57
C THR A 135 2.02 7.60 2.54
N GLU A 136 1.56 7.91 1.32
CA GLU A 136 1.55 6.95 0.21
C GLU A 136 2.97 6.51 -0.21
N GLU A 137 4.03 7.27 0.12
CA GLU A 137 5.43 6.89 -0.16
C GLU A 137 6.09 6.06 0.96
N ASN A 138 5.78 6.31 2.24
CA ASN A 138 6.52 5.69 3.35
C ASN A 138 5.87 4.43 3.95
N PHE A 139 4.59 4.15 3.69
CA PHE A 139 3.91 3.04 4.37
C PHE A 139 4.46 1.66 3.97
N ASP A 140 4.94 1.47 2.72
CA ASP A 140 5.50 0.19 2.26
C ASP A 140 6.81 -0.16 2.99
N VAL A 141 7.62 0.85 3.40
CA VAL A 141 8.85 0.64 4.18
C VAL A 141 8.61 0.58 5.69
N LEU A 142 7.55 1.24 6.19
CA LEU A 142 7.18 1.24 7.60
C LEU A 142 6.36 0.02 8.03
N PHE A 143 5.56 -0.55 7.13
CA PHE A 143 4.71 -1.72 7.42
C PHE A 143 5.49 -2.91 8.03
N PRO A 144 6.64 -3.36 7.47
CA PRO A 144 7.39 -4.48 8.04
C PRO A 144 7.86 -4.22 9.48
N TRP A 145 8.21 -2.98 9.81
CA TRP A 145 8.59 -2.58 11.17
C TRP A 145 7.40 -2.59 12.13
N PHE A 146 6.23 -2.11 11.70
CA PHE A 146 5.03 -2.14 12.54
C PHE A 146 4.55 -3.58 12.80
N ASP A 147 4.72 -4.50 11.86
CA ASP A 147 4.38 -5.91 12.04
C ASP A 147 5.38 -6.57 13.01
N TYR A 148 6.69 -6.38 12.78
CA TYR A 148 7.77 -6.89 13.62
C TYR A 148 7.69 -6.38 15.08
N LEU A 149 7.36 -5.10 15.29
CA LEU A 149 7.22 -4.49 16.61
C LEU A 149 5.83 -4.70 17.25
N GLY A 150 4.92 -5.45 16.62
CA GLY A 150 3.58 -5.70 17.16
C GLY A 150 2.72 -4.45 17.31
N MET A 151 2.91 -3.44 16.44
CA MET A 151 2.25 -2.14 16.51
C MET A 151 0.86 -2.18 15.83
N GLU A 152 -0.05 -3.03 16.32
CA GLU A 152 -1.38 -3.32 15.73
C GLU A 152 -2.17 -2.08 15.29
N LYS A 153 -2.17 -1.01 16.10
CA LYS A 153 -2.86 0.25 15.78
C LYS A 153 -2.31 0.93 14.53
N HIS A 154 -1.01 0.81 14.28
CA HIS A 154 -0.33 1.38 13.12
C HIS A 154 -0.51 0.49 11.89
N LEU A 155 -0.55 -0.84 12.06
CA LEU A 155 -0.96 -1.78 11.01
C LEU A 155 -2.38 -1.47 10.49
N LEU A 156 -3.32 -1.16 11.39
CA LEU A 156 -4.67 -0.74 11.00
C LEU A 156 -4.70 0.61 10.24
N LEU A 157 -3.74 1.51 10.51
CA LEU A 157 -3.56 2.73 9.71
C LEU A 157 -3.02 2.38 8.32
N CYS A 158 -2.01 1.51 8.20
CA CYS A 158 -1.51 0.99 6.92
C CYS A 158 -2.64 0.34 6.10
N ASP A 159 -3.45 -0.53 6.71
CA ASP A 159 -4.59 -1.20 6.07
C ASP A 159 -5.63 -0.20 5.53
N ASN A 160 -6.00 0.80 6.33
CA ASN A 160 -6.91 1.86 5.90
C ASN A 160 -6.31 2.71 4.76
N MET A 161 -5.01 3.01 4.80
CA MET A 161 -4.36 3.75 3.71
C MET A 161 -4.28 2.92 2.43
N LYS A 162 -3.94 1.63 2.52
CA LYS A 162 -3.88 0.75 1.34
C LYS A 162 -5.27 0.55 0.74
N LYS A 163 -6.32 0.39 1.57
CA LYS A 163 -7.72 0.47 1.13
C LYS A 163 -8.01 1.77 0.36
N LYS A 164 -7.64 2.93 0.91
CA LYS A 164 -7.83 4.22 0.20
C LYS A 164 -7.05 4.28 -1.10
N GLN A 165 -5.80 3.81 -1.14
CA GLN A 165 -4.96 3.77 -2.34
C GLN A 165 -5.60 2.90 -3.42
N ILE A 166 -6.08 1.71 -3.07
CA ILE A 166 -6.78 0.79 -3.99
C ILE A 166 -8.09 1.42 -4.47
N MET A 167 -8.89 2.04 -3.60
CA MET A 167 -10.16 2.68 -3.98
C MET A 167 -9.99 3.98 -4.79
N LYS A 168 -8.83 4.64 -4.68
CA LYS A 168 -8.43 5.85 -5.43
C LYS A 168 -7.79 5.48 -6.76
N SER A 169 -7.05 4.39 -6.82
CA SER A 169 -6.47 3.87 -8.06
C SER A 169 -7.56 3.27 -8.93
N HIS A 170 -7.69 3.76 -10.16
CA HIS A 170 -8.54 3.14 -11.16
C HIS A 170 -7.91 1.86 -11.75
N GLU A 171 -6.70 1.50 -11.30
CA GLU A 171 -6.06 0.24 -11.64
C GLU A 171 -6.83 -0.94 -11.04
N ARG A 172 -7.06 -1.96 -11.86
CA ARG A 172 -7.70 -3.19 -11.40
C ARG A 172 -6.73 -3.98 -10.52
N PRO A 173 -7.12 -4.48 -9.34
CA PRO A 173 -6.30 -5.39 -8.56
C PRO A 173 -5.87 -6.62 -9.39
N SER A 174 -4.59 -6.97 -9.33
CA SER A 174 -4.08 -8.23 -9.86
C SER A 174 -4.32 -9.37 -8.87
N PHE A 175 -4.33 -10.62 -9.33
CA PHE A 175 -4.39 -11.75 -8.42
C PHE A 175 -3.14 -11.86 -7.54
N SER A 176 -1.97 -11.46 -8.07
CA SER A 176 -0.74 -11.37 -7.27
C SER A 176 -0.84 -10.37 -6.12
N MET A 177 -1.55 -9.25 -6.29
CA MET A 177 -1.86 -8.34 -5.18
C MET A 177 -2.78 -9.01 -4.15
N TRP A 178 -3.77 -9.79 -4.59
CA TRP A 178 -4.61 -10.57 -3.67
C TRP A 178 -3.78 -11.57 -2.86
N GLU A 179 -2.92 -12.37 -3.50
CA GLU A 179 -2.05 -13.35 -2.82
C GLU A 179 -1.16 -12.68 -1.75
N GLN A 180 -0.59 -11.52 -2.06
CA GLN A 180 0.23 -10.75 -1.11
C GLN A 180 -0.53 -10.38 0.18
N TYR A 181 -1.79 -9.93 0.07
CA TYR A 181 -2.59 -9.53 1.23
C TYR A 181 -3.38 -10.68 1.85
N LYS A 182 -3.66 -11.77 1.11
CA LYS A 182 -4.40 -12.96 1.58
C LYS A 182 -3.76 -13.56 2.83
N SER A 183 -2.44 -13.72 2.85
CA SER A 183 -1.72 -14.27 4.02
C SER A 183 -1.63 -13.32 5.22
N LEU A 184 -1.91 -12.02 5.06
CA LEU A 184 -1.76 -11.03 6.14
C LEU A 184 -3.05 -10.96 6.98
N PRO A 185 -3.02 -11.33 8.27
CA PRO A 185 -4.22 -11.27 9.14
C PRO A 185 -4.62 -9.82 9.45
N ASN A 186 -3.65 -8.91 9.48
CA ASN A 186 -3.80 -7.52 9.90
C ASN A 186 -4.37 -6.58 8.82
N PHE A 187 -4.77 -7.11 7.65
CA PHE A 187 -5.23 -6.33 6.48
C PHE A 187 -6.69 -6.62 6.02
N PRO A 188 -7.69 -6.69 6.93
CA PRO A 188 -9.07 -7.01 6.55
C PRO A 188 -9.71 -5.94 5.63
N MET A 189 -9.37 -4.65 5.79
CA MET A 189 -9.97 -3.59 4.99
C MET A 189 -9.42 -3.57 3.56
N THR A 190 -8.12 -3.87 3.39
CA THR A 190 -7.46 -4.01 2.08
C THR A 190 -7.98 -5.22 1.35
N LYS A 191 -8.13 -6.37 2.02
CA LYS A 191 -8.79 -7.57 1.46
C LYS A 191 -10.19 -7.23 0.94
N GLU A 192 -11.02 -6.57 1.74
CA GLU A 192 -12.35 -6.12 1.34
C GLU A 192 -12.30 -5.17 0.12
N ALA A 193 -11.35 -4.23 0.10
CA ALA A 193 -11.18 -3.27 -1.01
C ALA A 193 -10.80 -3.97 -2.32
N ILE A 194 -9.87 -4.93 -2.28
CA ILE A 194 -9.48 -5.77 -3.43
C ILE A 194 -10.70 -6.52 -3.96
N ILE A 195 -11.43 -7.22 -3.09
CA ILE A 195 -12.62 -7.99 -3.48
C ILE A 195 -13.66 -7.09 -4.14
N ASN A 196 -13.93 -5.91 -3.58
CA ASN A 196 -14.91 -4.98 -4.13
C ASN A 196 -14.46 -4.37 -5.47
N ALA A 197 -13.19 -3.99 -5.62
CA ALA A 197 -12.65 -3.52 -6.90
C ALA A 197 -12.62 -4.63 -7.97
N THR A 198 -12.34 -5.88 -7.60
CA THR A 198 -12.48 -7.06 -8.49
C THR A 198 -13.92 -7.26 -8.92
N LYS A 199 -14.90 -7.17 -8.01
CA LYS A 199 -16.33 -7.19 -8.35
C LYS A 199 -16.68 -6.12 -9.39
N TYR A 200 -16.38 -4.85 -9.14
CA TYR A 200 -16.72 -3.77 -10.07
C TYR A 200 -16.03 -3.89 -11.44
N SER A 201 -14.75 -4.28 -11.45
CA SER A 201 -13.99 -4.45 -12.70
C SER A 201 -14.40 -5.67 -13.52
N SER A 202 -15.01 -6.71 -12.90
CA SER A 202 -15.44 -7.92 -13.61
C SER A 202 -16.42 -7.65 -14.76
N HIS A 203 -17.31 -6.66 -14.63
CA HIS A 203 -18.18 -6.18 -15.73
C HIS A 203 -17.38 -5.73 -16.96
N TYR A 204 -16.31 -4.98 -16.75
CA TYR A 204 -15.44 -4.50 -17.82
C TYR A 204 -14.63 -5.65 -18.43
N VAL A 205 -14.10 -6.55 -17.61
CA VAL A 205 -13.33 -7.71 -18.06
C VAL A 205 -14.19 -8.65 -18.92
N VAL A 206 -15.41 -9.00 -18.49
CA VAL A 206 -16.33 -9.84 -19.26
C VAL A 206 -16.69 -9.23 -20.60
N ARG A 207 -17.02 -7.92 -20.64
CA ARG A 207 -17.36 -7.22 -21.88
C ARG A 207 -16.21 -7.17 -22.90
N ASN A 208 -14.97 -7.36 -22.44
CA ASN A 208 -13.76 -7.37 -23.28
C ASN A 208 -13.07 -8.75 -23.29
N ALA A 209 -13.72 -9.83 -22.85
CA ALA A 209 -13.07 -11.14 -22.65
C ALA A 209 -12.43 -11.69 -23.94
N THR A 210 -13.03 -11.41 -25.10
CA THR A 210 -12.53 -11.82 -26.43
C THR A 210 -11.27 -11.08 -26.87
N THR A 211 -11.08 -9.82 -26.45
CA THR A 211 -9.91 -8.99 -26.82
C THR A 211 -8.82 -8.98 -25.74
N LYS A 212 -9.18 -9.31 -24.50
CA LYS A 212 -8.29 -9.21 -23.32
C LYS A 212 -8.19 -10.51 -22.54
N LYS A 213 -7.73 -11.57 -23.21
CA LYS A 213 -7.60 -12.91 -22.62
C LYS A 213 -6.83 -12.92 -21.29
N SER A 214 -5.73 -12.18 -21.15
CA SER A 214 -4.96 -12.11 -19.90
C SER A 214 -5.75 -11.51 -18.73
N GLU A 215 -6.54 -10.46 -18.95
CA GLU A 215 -7.40 -9.90 -17.91
C GLU A 215 -8.49 -10.89 -17.48
N PHE A 216 -8.99 -11.70 -18.42
CA PHE A 216 -9.99 -12.75 -18.17
C PHE A 216 -9.41 -13.93 -17.38
N GLU A 217 -8.21 -14.41 -17.71
CA GLU A 217 -7.55 -15.46 -16.92
C GLU A 217 -7.22 -15.00 -15.49
N GLU A 218 -6.83 -13.73 -15.29
CA GLU A 218 -6.70 -13.16 -13.93
C GLU A 218 -8.04 -13.16 -13.16
N LEU A 219 -9.15 -12.87 -13.82
CA LEU A 219 -10.48 -12.94 -13.18
C LEU A 219 -10.85 -14.37 -12.80
N LYS A 220 -10.51 -15.38 -13.61
CA LYS A 220 -10.74 -16.79 -13.24
C LYS A 220 -10.05 -17.16 -11.94
N LYS A 221 -8.81 -16.72 -11.71
CA LYS A 221 -8.09 -16.96 -10.45
C LYS A 221 -8.88 -16.46 -9.24
N PHE A 222 -9.39 -15.22 -9.31
CA PHE A 222 -10.27 -14.66 -8.27
C PHE A 222 -11.57 -15.44 -8.08
N LEU A 223 -12.17 -15.97 -9.15
CA LEU A 223 -13.39 -16.79 -9.06
C LEU A 223 -13.12 -18.18 -8.47
N LEU A 224 -11.92 -18.73 -8.62
CA LEU A 224 -11.53 -20.06 -8.14
C LEU A 224 -10.96 -20.05 -6.71
N ASP A 225 -10.51 -18.91 -6.20
CA ASP A 225 -9.88 -18.77 -4.88
C ASP A 225 -10.83 -19.07 -3.71
N ASP A 226 -10.38 -19.86 -2.72
CA ASP A 226 -11.22 -20.32 -1.61
C ASP A 226 -11.63 -19.22 -0.62
N GLU A 227 -10.89 -18.11 -0.50
CA GLU A 227 -11.18 -17.05 0.47
C GLU A 227 -12.04 -15.93 -0.11
N CYS A 228 -11.81 -15.54 -1.38
CA CYS A 228 -12.59 -14.49 -2.03
C CYS A 228 -13.60 -14.98 -3.07
N GLY A 229 -13.43 -16.20 -3.60
CA GLY A 229 -14.16 -16.72 -4.74
C GLY A 229 -15.66 -16.78 -4.51
N ASP A 230 -16.13 -17.16 -3.33
CA ASP A 230 -17.56 -17.15 -2.99
C ASP A 230 -18.17 -15.75 -3.14
N GLY A 231 -17.49 -14.75 -2.58
CA GLY A 231 -17.93 -13.35 -2.61
C GLY A 231 -17.89 -12.75 -4.01
N VAL A 232 -16.86 -13.07 -4.81
CA VAL A 232 -16.75 -12.59 -6.20
C VAL A 232 -17.74 -13.33 -7.11
N TRP A 233 -17.88 -14.66 -6.97
CA TRP A 233 -18.80 -15.50 -7.73
C TRP A 233 -20.26 -15.12 -7.51
N ALA A 234 -20.70 -14.95 -6.25
CA ALA A 234 -22.07 -14.54 -5.93
C ALA A 234 -22.43 -13.19 -6.55
N TYR A 235 -21.48 -12.23 -6.59
CA TYR A 235 -21.64 -10.99 -7.35
C TYR A 235 -21.68 -11.27 -8.85
N PHE A 236 -20.73 -12.04 -9.38
CA PHE A 236 -20.58 -12.34 -10.81
C PHE A 236 -21.88 -12.90 -11.43
N ILE A 237 -22.46 -13.94 -10.83
CA ILE A 237 -23.70 -14.55 -11.32
C ILE A 237 -24.92 -13.64 -11.17
N SER A 238 -24.98 -12.83 -10.11
CA SER A 238 -26.14 -11.96 -9.86
C SER A 238 -26.12 -10.69 -10.70
N THR A 239 -24.97 -10.04 -10.89
CA THR A 239 -24.87 -8.73 -11.56
C THR A 239 -24.22 -8.74 -12.93
N VAL A 240 -23.31 -9.69 -13.25
CA VAL A 240 -22.47 -9.60 -14.47
C VAL A 240 -23.01 -10.46 -15.61
N VAL A 241 -23.30 -11.73 -15.32
CA VAL A 241 -23.60 -12.76 -16.34
C VAL A 241 -25.01 -13.30 -16.23
N ASN A 242 -25.52 -13.87 -17.33
CA ASN A 242 -26.82 -14.53 -17.43
C ASN A 242 -26.60 -16.04 -17.61
N LEU A 243 -26.25 -16.75 -16.54
CA LEU A 243 -26.16 -18.21 -16.53
C LEU A 243 -27.55 -18.81 -16.24
N SER A 244 -27.86 -19.97 -16.84
CA SER A 244 -29.12 -20.67 -16.55
C SER A 244 -29.10 -21.29 -15.15
N GLU A 245 -30.27 -21.33 -14.52
CA GLU A 245 -30.45 -21.95 -13.20
C GLU A 245 -30.10 -23.46 -13.22
N GLU A 246 -30.48 -24.15 -14.30
CA GLU A 246 -30.08 -25.54 -14.60
C GLU A 246 -28.54 -25.71 -14.53
N MET A 247 -27.77 -24.87 -15.23
CA MET A 247 -26.30 -24.97 -15.22
C MET A 247 -25.68 -24.64 -13.86
N LEU A 248 -26.31 -23.74 -13.07
CA LEU A 248 -25.87 -23.42 -11.71
C LEU A 248 -26.22 -24.51 -10.68
N ASN A 249 -27.20 -25.36 -10.98
CA ASN A 249 -27.57 -26.50 -10.15
C ASN A 249 -26.76 -27.77 -10.50
N ASP A 250 -26.46 -27.97 -11.79
CA ASP A 250 -25.83 -29.19 -12.30
C ASP A 250 -24.29 -29.14 -12.26
N LEU A 251 -23.68 -27.96 -12.34
CA LEU A 251 -22.23 -27.77 -12.39
C LEU A 251 -21.74 -26.90 -11.24
N ASP A 252 -20.64 -27.33 -10.61
CA ASP A 252 -19.94 -26.52 -9.63
C ASP A 252 -19.20 -25.34 -10.27
N ARG A 253 -18.79 -24.38 -9.43
CA ARG A 253 -18.05 -23.17 -9.82
C ARG A 253 -16.76 -23.48 -10.58
N GLU A 254 -15.99 -24.47 -10.15
CA GLU A 254 -14.70 -24.80 -10.74
C GLU A 254 -14.88 -25.33 -12.16
N THR A 255 -15.83 -26.26 -12.34
CA THR A 255 -16.22 -26.82 -13.63
C THR A 255 -16.71 -25.74 -14.61
N ILE A 256 -17.52 -24.78 -14.15
CA ILE A 256 -17.99 -23.67 -15.01
C ILE A 256 -16.83 -22.73 -15.39
N VAL A 257 -15.99 -22.33 -14.43
CA VAL A 257 -14.95 -21.30 -14.65
C VAL A 257 -13.74 -21.83 -15.44
N THR A 258 -13.38 -23.10 -15.24
CA THR A 258 -12.28 -23.77 -15.99
C THR A 258 -12.68 -24.17 -17.41
N SER A 259 -13.98 -24.26 -17.71
CA SER A 259 -14.49 -24.62 -19.03
C SER A 259 -13.89 -23.73 -20.15
N PRO A 260 -13.39 -24.31 -21.26
CA PRO A 260 -12.99 -23.55 -22.45
C PRO A 260 -14.11 -22.68 -23.02
N MET A 261 -15.37 -23.05 -22.76
CA MET A 261 -16.55 -22.30 -23.20
C MET A 261 -16.86 -21.09 -22.32
N PHE A 262 -16.27 -20.96 -21.12
CA PHE A 262 -16.61 -19.93 -20.15
C PHE A 262 -16.53 -18.51 -20.74
N GLN A 263 -15.50 -18.20 -21.52
CA GLN A 263 -15.35 -16.88 -22.18
C GLN A 263 -16.51 -16.54 -23.14
N TYR A 264 -17.14 -17.54 -23.76
CA TYR A 264 -18.29 -17.37 -24.66
C TYR A 264 -19.60 -17.28 -23.87
N LEU A 265 -19.77 -18.12 -22.84
CA LEU A 265 -20.93 -18.10 -21.96
C LEU A 265 -21.14 -16.75 -21.28
N VAL A 266 -20.06 -16.04 -20.93
CA VAL A 266 -20.12 -14.73 -20.27
C VAL A 266 -20.20 -13.57 -21.26
N GLY A 267 -19.64 -13.71 -22.47
CA GLY A 267 -19.47 -12.61 -23.42
C GLY A 267 -20.71 -12.25 -24.24
N ASP A 268 -21.64 -13.18 -24.42
CA ASP A 268 -22.70 -13.04 -25.44
C ASP A 268 -23.71 -11.93 -25.11
N LYS A 269 -24.12 -11.80 -23.83
CA LYS A 269 -25.05 -10.75 -23.34
C LYS A 269 -24.76 -10.38 -21.87
N PRO A 270 -23.74 -9.56 -21.57
CA PRO A 270 -23.50 -9.08 -20.22
C PRO A 270 -24.68 -8.23 -19.72
N LYS A 271 -25.02 -8.38 -18.45
CA LYS A 271 -26.05 -7.56 -17.78
C LYS A 271 -25.67 -6.07 -17.80
N PRO A 272 -26.65 -5.15 -17.81
CA PRO A 272 -26.38 -3.71 -17.78
C PRO A 272 -25.57 -3.33 -16.54
N ILE A 273 -24.55 -2.51 -16.73
CA ILE A 273 -23.61 -2.11 -15.67
C ILE A 273 -24.37 -1.25 -14.63
N PRO A 274 -24.37 -1.62 -13.34
CA PRO A 274 -24.96 -0.79 -12.28
C PRO A 274 -24.31 0.61 -12.25
N THR A 275 -25.09 1.65 -11.94
CA THR A 275 -24.60 3.05 -11.95
C THR A 275 -23.36 3.27 -11.07
N MET A 276 -23.21 2.52 -9.97
CA MET A 276 -22.02 2.57 -9.10
C MET A 276 -20.77 1.90 -9.71
N ALA A 277 -20.93 0.93 -10.61
CA ALA A 277 -19.80 0.36 -11.35
C ALA A 277 -19.37 1.26 -12.54
N LEU A 278 -20.28 2.11 -13.04
CA LEU A 278 -19.95 3.08 -14.09
C LEU A 278 -18.99 4.19 -13.63
N SER A 279 -18.99 4.60 -12.35
CA SER A 279 -17.98 5.56 -11.85
C SER A 279 -16.57 4.98 -11.91
N TRP A 280 -16.43 3.68 -11.65
CA TRP A 280 -15.15 2.96 -11.78
C TRP A 280 -14.74 2.78 -13.25
N ALA A 281 -15.69 2.41 -14.12
CA ALA A 281 -15.41 2.08 -15.52
C ALA A 281 -15.28 3.29 -16.46
N SER A 282 -15.89 4.44 -16.11
CA SER A 282 -15.94 5.61 -17.02
C SER A 282 -14.79 6.59 -16.85
N GLN A 283 -14.05 6.52 -15.73
CA GLN A 283 -12.84 7.31 -15.52
C GLN A 283 -11.66 6.71 -16.28
N LYS A 284 -11.72 6.77 -17.62
CA LYS A 284 -10.49 6.76 -18.42
C LYS A 284 -9.59 7.85 -17.85
N PRO A 285 -8.30 7.59 -17.54
CA PRO A 285 -7.39 8.67 -17.22
C PRO A 285 -7.42 9.64 -18.39
N ALA A 286 -7.92 10.85 -18.15
CA ALA A 286 -7.97 11.90 -19.17
C ALA A 286 -6.54 12.04 -19.69
N ALA A 287 -6.32 11.69 -20.96
CA ALA A 287 -4.99 11.46 -21.52
C ALA A 287 -4.12 12.65 -21.11
N ARG A 288 -3.12 12.39 -20.24
CA ARG A 288 -2.44 13.40 -19.42
C ARG A 288 -1.71 14.34 -20.36
N LYS A 289 -2.44 15.34 -20.85
CA LYS A 289 -1.99 16.30 -21.85
C LYS A 289 -0.78 16.95 -21.21
N LYS A 290 0.40 16.73 -21.79
CA LYS A 290 1.64 17.36 -21.31
C LYS A 290 1.43 18.86 -21.45
N MET A 291 0.93 19.49 -20.39
CA MET A 291 1.00 20.92 -20.22
C MET A 291 2.48 21.21 -20.05
N ALA A 292 3.10 21.72 -21.11
CA ALA A 292 4.40 22.34 -20.99
C ALA A 292 4.26 23.50 -20.02
N ASP A 293 5.28 23.70 -19.19
CA ASP A 293 5.33 24.80 -18.23
C ASP A 293 5.11 26.14 -18.94
N SER A 294 4.00 26.79 -18.62
CA SER A 294 3.83 28.22 -18.83
C SER A 294 3.69 28.82 -17.44
N SER A 295 4.85 29.14 -16.84
CA SER A 295 4.92 29.87 -15.58
C SER A 295 4.35 31.27 -15.78
N SER A 296 3.23 31.55 -15.13
CA SER A 296 2.73 32.91 -14.92
C SER A 296 2.45 33.09 -13.43
N GLU A 297 3.26 33.93 -12.81
CA GLU A 297 3.09 34.38 -11.43
C GLU A 297 1.85 35.28 -11.36
N GLU A 298 0.90 35.01 -10.46
CA GLU A 298 -0.04 36.02 -9.97
C GLU A 298 -0.25 35.87 -8.45
N GLU A 299 -0.09 36.99 -7.75
CA GLU A 299 -0.38 37.15 -6.32
C GLU A 299 -1.89 37.37 -6.11
N SER A 300 -2.48 36.78 -5.07
CA SER A 300 -3.70 37.29 -4.39
C SER A 300 -3.96 36.47 -3.12
N SER A 301 -3.63 36.98 -1.92
CA SER A 301 -4.44 37.87 -1.05
C SER A 301 -5.29 37.11 -0.03
N ASP A 302 -5.06 37.41 1.25
CA ASP A 302 -5.73 36.82 2.41
C ASP A 302 -7.17 37.32 2.58
N GLU A 303 -8.09 36.44 2.99
CA GLU A 303 -9.20 36.81 3.89
C GLU A 303 -9.51 35.65 4.87
N GLU A 304 -9.29 35.92 6.17
CA GLU A 304 -9.52 34.98 7.26
C GLU A 304 -10.96 35.12 7.81
N SER A 305 -11.80 34.10 7.60
CA SER A 305 -13.18 34.07 8.11
C SER A 305 -13.35 33.08 9.26
N SER A 306 -13.12 33.55 10.49
CA SER A 306 -13.31 32.75 11.71
C SER A 306 -14.79 32.50 12.05
N ALA A 307 -15.19 31.24 12.20
CA ALA A 307 -16.52 30.83 12.66
C ALA A 307 -16.44 30.01 13.98
N PRO A 308 -17.39 30.19 14.93
CA PRO A 308 -17.23 29.65 16.29
C PRO A 308 -17.54 28.15 16.42
N VAL A 309 -16.56 27.39 16.92
CA VAL A 309 -16.69 25.95 17.21
C VAL A 309 -17.58 25.71 18.44
N LYS A 310 -18.68 24.96 18.25
CA LYS A 310 -19.53 24.47 19.35
C LYS A 310 -18.81 23.38 20.16
N LYS A 311 -18.53 23.66 21.43
CA LYS A 311 -18.00 22.67 22.40
C LYS A 311 -18.98 21.49 22.54
N ARG A 312 -18.51 20.28 22.22
CA ARG A 312 -19.24 19.02 22.43
C ARG A 312 -18.80 18.40 23.76
N ALA A 313 -19.74 17.87 24.54
CA ALA A 313 -19.45 17.26 25.83
C ALA A 313 -18.62 15.95 25.67
N PRO A 314 -17.72 15.62 26.61
CA PRO A 314 -16.92 14.40 26.54
C PRO A 314 -17.79 13.14 26.70
N ALA A 315 -17.45 12.10 25.93
CA ALA A 315 -18.10 10.80 26.03
C ALA A 315 -17.68 10.06 27.33
N PRO A 316 -18.56 9.24 27.94
CA PRO A 316 -18.24 8.48 29.14
C PRO A 316 -17.17 7.40 28.86
N ALA A 317 -16.27 7.20 29.81
CA ALA A 317 -15.17 6.26 29.69
C ALA A 317 -15.66 4.79 29.56
N PRO A 318 -15.02 3.96 28.71
CA PRO A 318 -15.36 2.56 28.57
C PRO A 318 -15.00 1.77 29.85
N LYS A 319 -15.86 0.81 30.21
CA LYS A 319 -15.62 -0.07 31.37
C LYS A 319 -14.49 -1.06 31.07
N PRO A 320 -13.60 -1.38 32.02
CA PRO A 320 -12.53 -2.34 31.81
C PRO A 320 -13.09 -3.76 31.64
N LEU A 321 -12.53 -4.52 30.69
CA LEU A 321 -12.85 -5.92 30.47
C LEU A 321 -12.19 -6.84 31.53
N PRO A 322 -12.80 -7.99 31.86
CA PRO A 322 -12.27 -8.89 32.87
C PRO A 322 -10.95 -9.55 32.43
N ARG A 323 -9.97 -9.56 33.35
CA ARG A 323 -8.64 -10.13 33.13
C ARG A 323 -8.72 -11.66 33.16
N VAL A 324 -8.41 -12.33 32.05
CA VAL A 324 -8.32 -13.81 32.00
C VAL A 324 -7.05 -14.24 32.74
N VAL A 325 -7.21 -15.01 33.81
CA VAL A 325 -6.10 -15.54 34.61
C VAL A 325 -5.58 -16.83 33.98
N ALA A 326 -4.43 -16.77 33.33
CA ALA A 326 -3.75 -17.96 32.81
C ALA A 326 -3.29 -18.85 33.98
N SER A 327 -3.82 -20.07 34.05
CA SER A 327 -3.44 -21.04 35.10
C SER A 327 -2.04 -21.58 34.85
N ARG A 328 -1.12 -21.26 35.76
CA ARG A 328 0.26 -21.72 35.76
C ARG A 328 0.30 -23.22 36.11
N ARG A 329 0.61 -24.09 35.15
CA ARG A 329 0.90 -25.51 35.45
C ARG A 329 2.17 -25.57 36.31
N GLN A 330 2.07 -26.24 37.46
CA GLN A 330 3.25 -26.72 38.17
C GLN A 330 3.88 -27.85 37.34
N ILE A 331 5.21 -27.89 37.32
CA ILE A 331 5.99 -29.03 36.89
C ILE A 331 6.63 -29.55 38.16
N ASP A 332 6.22 -30.73 38.60
CA ASP A 332 6.81 -31.39 39.76
C ASP A 332 8.13 -32.06 39.34
N SER A 333 9.19 -31.77 40.09
CA SER A 333 10.53 -32.29 39.85
C SER A 333 10.75 -33.55 40.69
N ASP A 334 10.38 -34.72 40.16
CA ASP A 334 10.72 -35.98 40.83
C ASP A 334 12.25 -36.15 40.91
N SER A 335 12.72 -36.34 42.14
CA SER A 335 14.13 -36.46 42.48
C SER A 335 14.45 -37.93 42.75
N ASP A 336 14.76 -38.68 41.69
CA ASP A 336 15.05 -40.10 41.83
C ASP A 336 16.48 -40.33 42.34
N SER A 337 16.63 -41.23 43.32
CA SER A 337 17.88 -41.48 44.04
C SER A 337 18.41 -42.88 43.75
N SER A 338 19.63 -43.00 43.22
CA SER A 338 20.45 -44.22 43.21
C SER A 338 21.92 -43.90 42.99
#